data_AF-A0AAU6U7E1-F1
#
_entry.id   AF-A0AAU6U7E1-F1
#
_cell.length_a   1.000
_cell.length_b   1.000
_cell.length_c   1.000
_cell.angle_alpha   90.00
_cell.angle_beta   90.00
_cell.angle_gamma   90.00
#
_symmetry.space_group_name_H-M   'P 1'
#
loop_
_entity.id
_entity.type
_entity.pdbx_description
1 polymer ?
#
loop_
_entity_poly.entity_id
_entity_poly.type
_entity_poly.pdbx_seq_one_letter_code
_entity_poly.pdbx_strand_id
1 'polypeptide(L)'
;MTPSPASAQTNNVRQIFQGPVENVAGRDVVITNELGGRALTQNERIELNKLVGRLADDFGQEGWKTWQFLHQTIGVNKIGEMRLEHLKPAQVLLQLMLEAKEAESANTESAAWYQEHLSSERKLQEQGRVLIQLRSTVAQWEKLGQSLRQERDQLKLALDRQLNVSNQQGREIQSLAAEVKRLQQRSAREAQEHRHAEAENDRAARRAAGLQQQIDSLVAGNSRAAQELIQAQGKAQQAQKVVSRLRGTLICSSILAVLAIGAISLQARQLADDLVQAKVLRPECQYGGATYSWGTRLKTPTGMQKCVKSRTGQYLWQPDNR
;
A
#
# COMPACT_ATOMS: atom_id res chain seq x y z
N MET A 1 -43.75 -85.04 -116.02
CA MET A 1 -42.68 -84.03 -115.88
C MET A 1 -43.24 -82.70 -116.35
N THR A 2 -43.09 -81.70 -115.49
CA THR A 2 -43.68 -80.35 -115.50
C THR A 2 -43.03 -79.41 -116.53
N PRO A 3 -43.75 -78.39 -117.03
CA PRO A 3 -43.22 -77.34 -117.91
C PRO A 3 -42.80 -76.08 -117.11
N SER A 4 -41.89 -75.26 -117.65
CA SER A 4 -41.61 -73.91 -117.14
C SER A 4 -40.91 -73.02 -118.18
N PRO A 5 -41.05 -71.68 -118.06
CA PRO A 5 -41.40 -70.82 -119.19
C PRO A 5 -40.37 -69.73 -119.53
N ALA A 6 -40.71 -68.98 -120.57
CA ALA A 6 -39.95 -67.92 -121.23
C ALA A 6 -39.46 -66.77 -120.32
N SER A 7 -38.23 -66.32 -120.57
CA SER A 7 -37.67 -65.07 -120.06
C SER A 7 -37.76 -63.96 -121.12
N ALA A 8 -38.69 -63.03 -120.93
CA ALA A 8 -38.78 -61.78 -121.67
C ALA A 8 -37.82 -60.74 -121.05
N GLN A 9 -36.87 -60.24 -121.85
CA GLN A 9 -36.06 -59.07 -121.52
C GLN A 9 -36.91 -57.80 -121.69
N THR A 10 -37.18 -57.08 -120.60
CA THR A 10 -37.77 -55.75 -120.62
C THR A 10 -36.66 -54.69 -120.67
N ASN A 11 -36.68 -53.88 -121.73
CA ASN A 11 -35.86 -52.68 -121.87
C ASN A 11 -36.31 -51.62 -120.86
N ASN A 12 -35.45 -51.23 -119.92
CA ASN A 12 -35.67 -50.10 -119.02
C ASN A 12 -35.38 -48.78 -119.75
N VAL A 13 -36.41 -48.18 -120.36
CA VAL A 13 -36.36 -46.82 -120.90
C VAL A 13 -36.63 -45.82 -119.76
N ARG A 14 -35.65 -45.00 -119.40
CA ARG A 14 -35.85 -43.83 -118.52
C ARG A 14 -36.54 -42.72 -119.33
N GLN A 15 -37.80 -42.44 -119.03
CA GLN A 15 -38.49 -41.26 -119.54
C GLN A 15 -38.31 -40.10 -118.56
N ILE A 16 -37.77 -38.99 -119.06
CA ILE A 16 -37.71 -37.71 -118.33
C ILE A 16 -38.85 -36.85 -118.90
N PHE A 17 -39.78 -36.44 -118.05
CA PHE A 17 -40.85 -35.52 -118.41
C PHE A 17 -40.49 -34.10 -117.97
N GLN A 18 -40.56 -33.14 -118.90
CA GLN A 18 -40.51 -31.70 -118.62
C GLN A 18 -41.89 -31.09 -118.94
N GLY A 19 -42.72 -30.92 -117.91
CA GLY A 19 -44.07 -30.32 -117.98
C GLY A 19 -44.91 -30.67 -116.74
N PRO A 20 -45.96 -29.91 -116.40
CA PRO A 20 -46.80 -30.20 -115.24
C PRO A 20 -47.60 -31.49 -115.47
N VAL A 21 -47.45 -32.47 -114.56
CA VAL A 21 -48.04 -33.80 -114.67
C VAL A 21 -49.20 -33.90 -113.66
N GLU A 22 -50.44 -33.95 -114.14
CA GLU A 22 -51.62 -33.88 -113.28
C GLU A 22 -52.09 -35.21 -112.68
N ASN A 23 -51.60 -36.38 -113.12
CA ASN A 23 -51.96 -37.67 -112.49
C ASN A 23 -50.90 -38.76 -112.72
N VAL A 24 -50.22 -39.20 -111.66
CA VAL A 24 -49.40 -40.43 -111.66
C VAL A 24 -49.58 -41.21 -110.37
N ALA A 25 -49.76 -42.53 -110.49
CA ALA A 25 -49.98 -43.45 -109.39
C ALA A 25 -48.74 -43.54 -108.48
N GLY A 26 -48.96 -43.40 -107.18
CA GLY A 26 -47.91 -43.28 -106.18
C GLY A 26 -47.01 -44.49 -106.08
N ARG A 27 -45.75 -44.34 -106.54
CA ARG A 27 -44.55 -44.80 -105.83
C ARG A 27 -43.20 -44.38 -106.44
N ASP A 28 -43.19 -43.69 -107.58
CA ASP A 28 -41.95 -43.30 -108.28
C ASP A 28 -41.83 -41.78 -108.52
N VAL A 29 -42.14 -40.97 -107.51
CA VAL A 29 -41.86 -39.53 -107.55
C VAL A 29 -40.79 -39.21 -106.51
N VAL A 30 -39.55 -39.09 -106.96
CA VAL A 30 -38.54 -38.32 -106.22
C VAL A 30 -38.88 -36.87 -106.49
N ILE A 31 -39.59 -36.22 -105.55
CA ILE A 31 -39.73 -34.77 -105.57
C ILE A 31 -38.34 -34.21 -105.24
N THR A 32 -37.52 -34.00 -106.25
CA THR A 32 -36.42 -33.05 -106.17
C THR A 32 -37.08 -31.68 -106.16
N ASN A 33 -37.42 -31.19 -104.97
CA ASN A 33 -37.70 -29.78 -104.77
C ASN A 33 -36.43 -29.01 -105.15
N GLU A 34 -36.26 -28.69 -106.43
CA GLU A 34 -35.30 -27.70 -106.92
C GLU A 34 -35.83 -26.27 -106.67
N LEU A 35 -36.66 -26.09 -105.64
CA LEU A 35 -36.96 -24.79 -105.07
C LEU A 35 -35.84 -24.46 -104.07
N GLY A 36 -34.69 -24.11 -104.60
CA GLY A 36 -33.61 -23.62 -103.75
C GLY A 36 -32.37 -23.31 -104.56
N GLY A 37 -31.77 -22.16 -104.28
CA GLY A 37 -30.63 -21.63 -105.03
C GLY A 37 -29.41 -22.56 -105.06
N ARG A 38 -28.29 -22.07 -105.60
CA ARG A 38 -27.05 -22.87 -105.65
C ARG A 38 -26.69 -23.43 -104.27
N ALA A 39 -26.10 -24.63 -104.25
CA ALA A 39 -25.52 -25.18 -103.02
C ALA A 39 -24.46 -24.23 -102.46
N LEU A 40 -24.24 -24.28 -101.15
CA LEU A 40 -23.18 -23.50 -100.52
C LEU A 40 -21.80 -23.90 -101.08
N THR A 41 -21.00 -22.91 -101.40
CA THR A 41 -19.59 -23.08 -101.74
C THR A 41 -18.81 -23.60 -100.54
N GLN A 42 -17.60 -24.09 -100.80
CA GLN A 42 -16.70 -24.52 -99.73
C GLN A 42 -16.37 -23.36 -98.77
N ASN A 43 -16.15 -22.15 -99.29
CA ASN A 43 -15.82 -20.98 -98.48
C ASN A 43 -16.97 -20.59 -97.55
N GLU A 44 -18.21 -20.58 -98.05
CA GLU A 44 -19.40 -20.28 -97.23
C GLU A 44 -19.61 -21.31 -96.12
N ARG A 45 -19.33 -22.59 -96.39
CA ARG A 45 -19.37 -23.65 -95.36
C ARG A 45 -18.25 -23.49 -94.34
N ILE A 46 -17.07 -23.06 -94.76
CA ILE A 46 -15.95 -22.75 -93.85
C ILE A 46 -16.33 -21.57 -92.94
N GLU A 47 -16.98 -20.54 -93.45
CA GLU A 47 -17.43 -19.41 -92.62
C GLU A 47 -18.43 -19.80 -91.55
N LEU A 48 -19.42 -20.63 -91.89
CA LEU A 48 -20.35 -21.17 -90.89
C LEU A 48 -19.63 -22.05 -89.87
N ASN A 49 -18.69 -22.91 -90.32
CA ASN A 49 -17.86 -23.71 -89.43
C ASN A 49 -17.00 -22.86 -88.49
N LYS A 50 -16.51 -21.69 -88.93
CA LYS A 50 -15.77 -20.78 -88.06
C LYS A 50 -16.66 -20.23 -86.93
N LEU A 51 -17.90 -19.85 -87.24
CA LEU A 51 -18.84 -19.36 -86.22
C LEU A 51 -19.22 -20.47 -85.22
N VAL A 52 -19.46 -21.69 -85.70
CA VAL A 52 -19.70 -22.85 -84.83
C VAL A 52 -18.45 -23.20 -84.02
N GLY A 53 -17.26 -23.10 -84.62
CA GLY A 53 -15.98 -23.30 -83.94
C GLY A 53 -15.79 -22.31 -82.80
N ARG A 54 -16.08 -21.02 -83.02
CA ARG A 54 -16.05 -20.00 -81.95
C ARG A 54 -16.98 -20.33 -80.79
N LEU A 55 -18.20 -20.78 -81.05
CA LEU A 55 -19.12 -21.21 -79.99
C LEU A 55 -18.55 -22.39 -79.17
N ALA A 56 -17.79 -23.28 -79.82
CA ALA A 56 -17.14 -24.40 -79.16
C ALA A 56 -15.90 -23.97 -78.37
N ASP A 57 -15.04 -23.15 -78.96
CA ASP A 57 -13.77 -22.74 -78.37
C ASP A 57 -13.98 -21.73 -77.23
N ASP A 58 -14.84 -20.72 -77.42
CA ASP A 58 -15.03 -19.62 -76.47
C ASP A 58 -16.01 -19.99 -75.33
N PHE A 59 -17.01 -20.84 -75.62
CA PHE A 59 -18.10 -21.14 -74.66
C PHE A 59 -18.26 -22.65 -74.36
N GLY A 60 -17.37 -23.50 -74.88
CA GLY A 60 -17.40 -24.95 -74.63
C GLY A 60 -18.60 -25.68 -75.23
N GLN A 61 -19.32 -25.05 -76.18
CA GLN A 61 -20.52 -25.65 -76.77
C GLN A 61 -20.13 -26.71 -77.80
N GLU A 62 -20.55 -27.95 -77.62
CA GLU A 62 -20.21 -29.02 -78.56
C GLU A 62 -20.70 -28.69 -79.98
N GLY A 63 -19.77 -28.51 -80.93
CA GLY A 63 -20.09 -28.02 -82.28
C GLY A 63 -21.13 -28.87 -83.02
N TRP A 64 -21.21 -30.17 -82.74
CA TRP A 64 -22.24 -31.04 -83.33
C TRP A 64 -23.66 -30.70 -82.83
N LYS A 65 -23.82 -30.27 -81.57
CA LYS A 65 -25.11 -29.80 -81.03
C LYS A 65 -25.54 -28.49 -81.68
N THR A 66 -24.58 -27.58 -81.88
CA THR A 66 -24.83 -26.31 -82.58
C THR A 66 -25.24 -26.56 -84.02
N TRP A 67 -24.57 -27.48 -84.72
CA TRP A 67 -24.98 -27.90 -86.07
C TRP A 67 -26.34 -28.58 -86.09
N GLN A 68 -26.63 -29.47 -85.14
CA GLN A 68 -27.94 -30.11 -85.03
C GLN A 68 -29.06 -29.09 -84.85
N PHE A 69 -28.87 -28.12 -83.96
CA PHE A 69 -29.81 -27.03 -83.74
C PHE A 69 -30.02 -26.22 -85.03
N LEU A 70 -28.93 -25.80 -85.67
CA LEU A 70 -28.97 -25.01 -86.91
C LEU A 70 -29.70 -25.74 -88.05
N HIS A 71 -29.41 -27.04 -88.22
CA HIS A 71 -30.07 -27.91 -89.19
C HIS A 71 -31.58 -28.03 -88.92
N GLN A 72 -31.97 -28.24 -87.67
CA GLN A 72 -33.37 -28.32 -87.26
C GLN A 72 -34.11 -26.99 -87.48
N THR A 73 -33.48 -25.85 -87.16
CA THR A 73 -34.11 -24.52 -87.30
C THR A 73 -34.28 -24.13 -88.76
N ILE A 74 -33.35 -24.50 -89.64
CA ILE A 74 -33.39 -24.16 -91.06
C ILE A 74 -34.20 -25.18 -91.88
N GLY A 75 -34.38 -26.41 -91.36
CA GLY A 75 -35.12 -27.47 -92.04
C GLY A 75 -34.29 -28.30 -93.02
N VAL A 76 -33.00 -28.48 -92.74
CA VAL A 76 -32.06 -29.30 -93.54
C VAL A 76 -31.45 -30.39 -92.69
N ASN A 77 -31.03 -31.53 -93.25
CA ASN A 77 -30.45 -32.62 -92.44
C ASN A 77 -28.93 -32.53 -92.31
N LYS A 78 -28.27 -31.89 -93.27
CA LYS A 78 -26.80 -31.73 -93.29
C LYS A 78 -26.39 -30.43 -93.97
N ILE A 79 -25.21 -29.94 -93.61
CA ILE A 79 -24.61 -28.74 -94.21
C ILE A 79 -24.50 -28.81 -95.75
N GLY A 80 -24.35 -30.01 -96.31
CA GLY A 80 -24.32 -30.23 -97.76
C GLY A 80 -25.66 -30.01 -98.46
N GLU A 81 -26.78 -30.03 -97.72
CA GLU A 81 -28.13 -29.73 -98.24
C GLU A 81 -28.47 -28.24 -98.16
N MET A 82 -27.63 -27.44 -97.48
CA MET A 82 -27.84 -26.00 -97.39
C MET A 82 -27.63 -25.32 -98.75
N ARG A 83 -28.54 -24.40 -99.05
CA ARG A 83 -28.54 -23.56 -100.25
C ARG A 83 -28.19 -22.13 -99.86
N LEU A 84 -27.89 -21.30 -100.86
CA LEU A 84 -27.51 -19.90 -100.65
C LEU A 84 -28.53 -19.10 -99.83
N GLU A 85 -29.82 -19.38 -100.00
CA GLU A 85 -30.90 -18.74 -99.23
C GLU A 85 -30.84 -19.04 -97.72
N HIS A 86 -30.26 -20.18 -97.34
CA HIS A 86 -30.07 -20.58 -95.95
C HIS A 86 -28.83 -19.96 -95.31
N LEU A 87 -27.89 -19.41 -96.09
CA LEU A 87 -26.62 -18.89 -95.58
C LEU A 87 -26.83 -17.72 -94.61
N LYS A 88 -27.62 -16.72 -95.02
CA LYS A 88 -27.81 -15.51 -94.22
C LYS A 88 -28.61 -15.78 -92.93
N PRO A 89 -29.73 -16.54 -92.97
CA PRO A 89 -30.40 -16.99 -91.74
C PRO A 89 -29.46 -17.77 -90.81
N ALA A 90 -28.64 -18.67 -91.36
CA ALA A 90 -27.69 -19.45 -90.58
C ALA A 90 -26.64 -18.58 -89.87
N GLN A 91 -26.05 -17.62 -90.58
CA GLN A 91 -25.09 -16.68 -90.00
C GLN A 91 -25.71 -15.85 -88.89
N VAL A 92 -26.94 -15.34 -89.10
CA VAL A 92 -27.64 -14.53 -88.09
C VAL A 92 -27.96 -15.35 -86.84
N LEU A 93 -28.44 -16.59 -87.00
CA LEU A 93 -28.72 -17.48 -85.86
C LEU A 93 -27.45 -17.77 -85.04
N LEU A 94 -26.35 -18.11 -85.71
CA LEU A 94 -25.08 -18.38 -85.01
C LEU A 94 -24.52 -17.12 -84.33
N GLN A 95 -24.67 -15.95 -84.95
CA GLN A 95 -24.25 -14.69 -84.38
C GLN A 95 -25.08 -14.32 -83.13
N LEU A 96 -26.40 -14.51 -83.18
CA LEU A 96 -27.28 -14.31 -82.02
C LEU A 96 -26.94 -15.28 -80.87
N MET A 97 -26.56 -16.52 -81.18
CA MET A 97 -26.11 -17.49 -80.17
C MET A 97 -24.81 -17.03 -79.49
N LEU A 98 -23.86 -16.49 -80.26
CA LEU A 98 -22.62 -15.91 -79.72
C LEU A 98 -22.94 -14.72 -78.79
N GLU A 99 -23.73 -13.77 -79.25
CA GLU A 99 -24.12 -12.58 -78.47
C GLU A 99 -24.87 -12.96 -77.19
N ALA A 100 -25.78 -13.95 -77.26
CA ALA A 100 -26.47 -14.46 -76.08
C ALA A 100 -25.51 -15.08 -75.06
N LYS A 101 -24.49 -15.80 -75.53
CA LYS A 101 -23.48 -16.42 -74.66
C LYS A 101 -22.51 -15.41 -74.07
N GLU A 102 -22.09 -14.42 -74.85
CA GLU A 102 -21.30 -13.27 -74.38
C GLU A 102 -22.05 -12.51 -73.27
N ALA A 103 -23.35 -12.24 -73.47
CA ALA A 103 -24.18 -11.58 -72.46
C ALA A 103 -24.39 -12.43 -71.19
N GLU A 104 -24.54 -13.75 -71.33
CA GLU A 104 -24.62 -14.68 -70.19
C GLU A 104 -23.32 -14.65 -69.38
N SER A 105 -22.17 -14.75 -70.05
CA SER A 105 -20.85 -14.68 -69.41
C SER A 105 -20.66 -13.35 -68.65
N ALA A 106 -20.91 -12.22 -69.31
CA ALA A 106 -20.80 -10.90 -68.70
C ALA A 106 -21.72 -10.73 -67.48
N ASN A 107 -22.93 -11.30 -67.52
CA ASN A 107 -23.84 -11.30 -66.38
C ASN A 107 -23.32 -12.16 -65.22
N THR A 108 -22.75 -13.33 -65.50
CA THR A 108 -22.17 -14.18 -64.43
C THR A 108 -20.97 -13.52 -63.76
N GLU A 109 -20.08 -12.87 -64.52
CA GLU A 109 -18.95 -12.11 -63.98
C GLU A 109 -19.42 -10.93 -63.12
N SER A 110 -20.42 -10.18 -63.60
CA SER A 110 -21.02 -9.07 -62.86
C SER A 110 -21.67 -9.54 -61.54
N ALA A 111 -22.36 -10.68 -61.58
CA ALA A 111 -22.96 -11.29 -60.39
C ALA A 111 -21.90 -11.76 -59.39
N ALA A 112 -20.82 -12.38 -59.87
CA ALA A 112 -19.69 -12.80 -59.04
C ALA A 112 -19.01 -11.60 -58.38
N TRP A 113 -18.73 -10.55 -59.15
CA TRP A 113 -18.16 -9.30 -58.64
C TRP A 113 -19.04 -8.65 -57.57
N TYR A 114 -20.36 -8.61 -57.79
CA TYR A 114 -21.30 -8.04 -56.82
C TYR A 114 -21.35 -8.85 -55.52
N GLN A 115 -21.30 -10.17 -55.59
CA GLN A 115 -21.23 -11.03 -54.41
C GLN A 115 -19.92 -10.83 -53.63
N GLU A 116 -18.79 -10.72 -54.34
CA GLU A 116 -17.50 -10.41 -53.71
C GLU A 116 -17.55 -9.06 -53.00
N HIS A 117 -18.08 -8.03 -53.67
CA HIS A 117 -18.23 -6.70 -53.11
C HIS A 117 -19.08 -6.71 -51.83
N LEU A 118 -20.26 -7.34 -51.85
CA LEU A 118 -21.11 -7.50 -50.67
C LEU A 118 -20.40 -8.26 -49.54
N SER A 119 -19.62 -9.28 -49.86
CA SER A 119 -18.86 -10.03 -48.86
C SER A 119 -17.77 -9.16 -48.21
N SER A 120 -17.13 -8.29 -48.99
CA SER A 120 -16.12 -7.34 -48.54
C SER A 120 -16.74 -6.26 -47.65
N GLU A 121 -17.87 -5.69 -48.05
CA GLU A 121 -18.62 -4.73 -47.23
C GLU A 121 -19.03 -5.33 -45.89
N ARG A 122 -19.53 -6.57 -45.86
CA ARG A 122 -19.86 -7.25 -44.59
C ARG A 122 -18.63 -7.42 -43.70
N LYS A 123 -17.48 -7.79 -44.27
CA LYS A 123 -16.22 -7.91 -43.51
C LYS A 123 -15.79 -6.56 -42.93
N LEU A 124 -15.89 -5.47 -43.70
CA LEU A 124 -15.57 -4.12 -43.23
C LEU A 124 -16.53 -3.65 -42.11
N GLN A 125 -17.83 -3.95 -42.24
CA GLN A 125 -18.80 -3.65 -41.19
C GLN A 125 -18.49 -4.42 -39.90
N GLU A 126 -18.13 -5.70 -40.00
CA GLU A 126 -17.77 -6.51 -38.84
C GLU A 126 -16.47 -6.01 -38.19
N GLN A 127 -15.46 -5.67 -38.98
CA GLN A 127 -14.24 -5.01 -38.47
C GLN A 127 -14.56 -3.69 -37.77
N GLY A 128 -15.48 -2.88 -38.32
CA GLY A 128 -15.95 -1.66 -37.70
C GLY A 128 -16.60 -1.90 -36.32
N ARG A 129 -17.41 -2.95 -36.19
CA ARG A 129 -18.02 -3.36 -34.90
C ARG A 129 -16.97 -3.77 -33.88
N VAL A 130 -15.99 -4.59 -34.29
CA VAL A 130 -14.89 -5.02 -33.43
C VAL A 130 -14.08 -3.81 -32.95
N LEU A 131 -13.78 -2.85 -33.82
CA LEU A 131 -13.08 -1.62 -33.44
C LEU A 131 -13.86 -0.78 -32.42
N ILE A 132 -15.19 -0.68 -32.56
CA ILE A 132 -16.04 0.01 -31.59
C ILE A 132 -16.01 -0.69 -30.22
N GLN A 133 -16.10 -2.03 -30.21
CA GLN A 133 -15.98 -2.83 -28.98
C GLN A 133 -14.59 -2.71 -28.34
N LEU A 134 -13.53 -2.69 -29.15
CA LEU A 134 -12.17 -2.52 -28.64
C LEU A 134 -12.00 -1.13 -28.01
N ARG A 135 -12.52 -0.08 -28.65
CA ARG A 135 -12.48 1.28 -28.07
C ARG A 135 -13.26 1.37 -26.76
N SER A 136 -14.43 0.73 -26.68
CA SER A 136 -15.23 0.76 -25.45
C SER A 136 -14.54 0.00 -24.30
N THR A 137 -13.92 -1.15 -24.57
CA THR A 137 -13.16 -1.91 -23.57
C THR A 137 -11.91 -1.14 -23.11
N VAL A 138 -11.16 -0.51 -24.02
CA VAL A 138 -10.02 0.37 -23.65
C VAL A 138 -10.49 1.50 -22.74
N ALA A 139 -11.59 2.17 -23.05
CA ALA A 139 -12.15 3.23 -22.20
C ALA A 139 -12.57 2.72 -20.80
N GLN A 140 -13.07 1.48 -20.70
CA GLN A 140 -13.37 0.85 -19.41
C GLN A 140 -12.09 0.58 -18.60
N TRP A 141 -11.04 0.06 -19.24
CA TRP A 141 -9.74 -0.18 -18.59
C TRP A 141 -9.09 1.13 -18.12
N GLU A 142 -9.20 2.20 -18.90
CA GLU A 142 -8.71 3.52 -18.49
C GLU A 142 -9.41 4.04 -17.24
N LYS A 143 -10.75 3.92 -17.18
CA LYS A 143 -11.54 4.29 -15.99
C LYS A 143 -11.14 3.46 -14.77
N LEU A 144 -11.00 2.14 -14.94
CA LEU A 144 -10.55 1.25 -13.86
C LEU A 144 -9.14 1.64 -13.38
N GLY A 145 -8.22 1.91 -14.31
CA GLY A 145 -6.86 2.35 -14.00
C GLY A 145 -6.79 3.73 -13.32
N GLN A 146 -7.75 4.63 -13.58
CA GLN A 146 -7.88 5.88 -12.83
C GLN A 146 -8.38 5.63 -11.41
N SER A 147 -9.39 4.77 -11.23
CA SER A 147 -9.92 4.39 -9.91
C SER A 147 -8.85 3.77 -9.03
N LEU A 148 -8.09 2.80 -9.55
CA LEU A 148 -7.01 2.15 -8.81
C LEU A 148 -5.89 3.12 -8.40
N ARG A 149 -5.59 4.12 -9.25
CA ARG A 149 -4.63 5.18 -8.89
C ARG A 149 -5.15 6.05 -7.74
N GLN A 150 -6.43 6.40 -7.76
CA GLN A 150 -7.05 7.14 -6.66
C GLN A 150 -7.04 6.35 -5.35
N GLU A 151 -7.38 5.07 -5.38
CA GLU A 151 -7.34 4.20 -4.20
C GLU A 151 -5.92 4.06 -3.65
N ARG A 152 -4.92 3.85 -4.52
CA ARG A 152 -3.51 3.83 -4.13
C ARG A 152 -3.11 5.13 -3.44
N ASP A 153 -3.50 6.28 -4.00
CA ASP A 153 -3.15 7.58 -3.43
C ASP A 153 -3.83 7.81 -2.07
N GLN A 154 -5.09 7.35 -1.91
CA GLN A 154 -5.78 7.35 -0.62
C GLN A 154 -5.10 6.45 0.42
N LEU A 155 -4.71 5.24 0.02
CA LEU A 155 -3.99 4.30 0.89
C LEU A 155 -2.63 4.86 1.31
N LYS A 156 -1.92 5.53 0.39
CA LYS A 156 -0.67 6.20 0.70
C LYS A 156 -0.87 7.31 1.74
N LEU A 157 -1.88 8.15 1.56
CA LEU A 157 -2.23 9.19 2.54
C LEU A 157 -2.63 8.59 3.89
N ALA A 158 -3.37 7.48 3.91
CA ALA A 158 -3.74 6.79 5.14
C ALA A 158 -2.52 6.22 5.86
N LEU A 159 -1.59 5.61 5.12
CA LEU A 159 -0.33 5.09 5.66
C LEU A 159 0.54 6.20 6.24
N ASP A 160 0.69 7.32 5.52
CA ASP A 160 1.47 8.47 6.00
C ASP A 160 0.89 9.05 7.30
N ARG A 161 -0.46 9.13 7.39
CA ARG A 161 -1.14 9.53 8.64
C ARG A 161 -0.86 8.55 9.77
N GLN A 162 -0.95 7.24 9.51
CA GLN A 162 -0.69 6.23 10.53
C GLN A 162 0.77 6.26 11.01
N LEU A 163 1.72 6.45 10.10
CA LEU A 163 3.13 6.57 10.44
C LEU A 163 3.40 7.81 11.29
N ASN A 164 2.75 8.94 10.99
CA ASN A 164 2.83 10.14 11.81
C ASN A 164 2.28 9.93 13.23
N VAL A 165 1.12 9.27 13.36
CA VAL A 165 0.55 8.91 14.66
C VAL A 165 1.49 7.98 15.43
N SER A 166 2.03 6.95 14.79
CA SER A 166 2.97 6.02 15.42
C SER A 166 4.24 6.72 15.90
N ASN A 167 4.80 7.61 15.08
CA ASN A 167 5.96 8.42 15.46
C ASN A 167 5.65 9.36 16.63
N GLN A 168 4.45 9.95 16.67
CA GLN A 168 4.02 10.77 17.81
C GLN A 168 3.90 9.94 19.09
N GLN A 169 3.23 8.79 19.03
CA GLN A 169 3.12 7.87 20.16
C GLN A 169 4.51 7.42 20.65
N GLY A 170 5.44 7.12 19.73
CA GLY A 170 6.81 6.79 20.08
C GLY A 170 7.51 7.91 20.87
N ARG A 171 7.32 9.17 20.48
CA ARG A 171 7.84 10.33 21.23
C ARG A 171 7.19 10.48 22.61
N GLU A 172 5.88 10.29 22.69
CA GLU A 172 5.14 10.34 23.96
C GLU A 172 5.61 9.24 24.93
N ILE A 173 5.79 8.00 24.44
CA ILE A 173 6.33 6.89 25.22
C ILE A 173 7.73 7.21 25.73
N GLN A 174 8.60 7.78 24.89
CA GLN A 174 9.96 8.18 25.31
C GLN A 174 9.91 9.28 26.38
N SER A 175 9.02 10.27 26.24
CA SER A 175 8.82 11.33 27.23
C SER A 175 8.32 10.76 28.57
N LEU A 176 7.33 9.87 28.53
CA LEU A 176 6.80 9.21 29.73
C LEU A 176 7.87 8.33 30.39
N ALA A 177 8.65 7.58 29.61
CA ALA A 177 9.75 6.76 30.13
C ALA A 177 10.82 7.62 30.83
N ALA A 178 11.16 8.78 30.26
CA ALA A 178 12.07 9.73 30.89
C ALA A 178 11.51 10.28 32.21
N GLU A 179 10.21 10.57 32.26
CA GLU A 179 9.55 11.08 33.47
C GLU A 179 9.45 10.00 34.56
N VAL A 180 9.08 8.77 34.22
CA VAL A 180 9.11 7.63 35.14
C VAL A 180 10.51 7.45 35.73
N LYS A 181 11.57 7.54 34.90
CA LYS A 181 12.95 7.46 35.37
C LYS A 181 13.30 8.59 36.35
N ARG A 182 12.84 9.82 36.10
CA ARG A 182 13.03 10.96 37.01
C ARG A 182 12.30 10.75 38.33
N LEU A 183 11.05 10.31 38.30
CA LEU A 183 10.27 10.00 39.50
C LEU A 183 10.91 8.87 40.32
N GLN A 184 11.40 7.83 39.65
CA GLN A 184 12.12 6.74 40.31
C GLN A 184 13.40 7.23 41.00
N GLN A 185 14.16 8.12 40.35
CA GLN A 185 15.34 8.75 40.96
C GLN A 185 14.97 9.62 42.16
N ARG A 186 13.86 10.37 42.08
CA ARG A 186 13.37 11.20 43.17
C ARG A 186 12.94 10.36 44.36
N SER A 187 12.13 9.33 44.13
CA SER A 187 11.70 8.39 45.17
C SER A 187 12.89 7.68 45.83
N ALA A 188 13.92 7.30 45.05
CA ALA A 188 15.13 6.70 45.60
C ALA A 188 15.92 7.67 46.52
N ARG A 189 15.96 8.96 46.18
CA ARG A 189 16.58 10.01 47.01
C ARG A 189 15.79 10.24 48.29
N GLU A 190 14.47 10.40 48.20
CA GLU A 190 13.59 10.56 49.36
C GLU A 190 13.71 9.35 50.31
N ALA A 191 13.72 8.12 49.77
CA ALA A 191 13.95 6.91 50.58
C ALA A 191 15.35 6.86 51.21
N GLN A 192 16.37 7.47 50.60
CA GLN A 192 17.70 7.60 51.19
C GLN A 192 17.70 8.65 52.31
N GLU A 193 17.06 9.79 52.11
CA GLU A 193 16.91 10.86 53.10
C GLU A 193 16.15 10.36 54.34
N HIS A 194 15.06 9.61 54.16
CA HIS A 194 14.33 8.98 55.27
C HIS A 194 15.22 8.01 56.07
N ARG A 195 16.00 7.16 55.41
CA ARG A 195 16.94 6.26 56.09
C ARG A 195 18.01 7.01 56.88
N HIS A 196 18.51 8.13 56.35
CA HIS A 196 19.46 8.98 57.09
C HIS A 196 18.79 9.63 58.31
N ALA A 197 17.56 10.15 58.16
CA ALA A 197 16.81 10.74 59.26
C ALA A 197 16.49 9.71 60.36
N GLU A 198 16.09 8.49 59.98
CA GLU A 198 15.89 7.37 60.92
C GLU A 198 17.18 7.05 61.68
N ALA A 199 18.32 6.93 60.99
CA ALA A 199 19.60 6.67 61.62
C ALA A 199 20.04 7.81 62.57
N GLU A 200 19.74 9.06 62.24
CA GLU A 200 19.98 10.20 63.13
C GLU A 200 19.07 10.19 64.36
N ASN A 201 17.80 9.84 64.18
CA ASN A 201 16.84 9.70 65.27
C ASN A 201 17.27 8.58 66.24
N ASP A 202 17.69 7.42 65.72
CA ASP A 202 18.24 6.32 66.52
C ASP A 202 19.47 6.75 67.33
N ARG A 203 20.38 7.53 66.73
CA ARG A 203 21.54 8.09 67.44
C ARG A 203 21.11 9.08 68.53
N ALA A 204 20.11 9.91 68.26
CA ALA A 204 19.56 10.84 69.24
C ALA A 204 18.89 10.10 70.40
N ALA A 205 18.07 9.07 70.12
CA ALA A 205 17.43 8.22 71.11
C ALA A 205 18.46 7.52 72.02
N ARG A 206 19.56 6.98 71.45
CA ARG A 206 20.66 6.41 72.23
C ARG A 206 21.32 7.43 73.16
N ARG A 207 21.56 8.66 72.68
CA ARG A 207 22.11 9.74 73.51
C ARG A 207 21.16 10.13 74.64
N ALA A 208 19.86 10.25 74.35
CA ALA A 208 18.85 10.54 75.36
C ALA A 208 18.77 9.45 76.42
N ALA A 209 18.79 8.17 76.02
CA ALA A 209 18.84 7.04 76.95
C ALA A 209 20.10 7.07 77.83
N GLY A 210 21.27 7.38 77.26
CA GLY A 210 22.50 7.54 78.02
C GLY A 210 22.46 8.69 79.02
N LEU A 211 21.88 9.84 78.65
CA LEU A 211 21.67 10.96 79.56
C LEU A 211 20.67 10.61 80.67
N GLN A 212 19.60 9.89 80.36
CA GLN A 212 18.64 9.43 81.36
C GLN A 212 19.31 8.53 82.40
N GLN A 213 20.16 7.59 81.97
CA GLN A 213 20.93 6.75 82.89
C GLN A 213 21.87 7.57 83.79
N GLN A 214 22.48 8.64 83.27
CA GLN A 214 23.30 9.55 84.08
C GLN A 214 22.46 10.29 85.12
N ILE A 215 21.30 10.83 84.73
CA ILE A 215 20.36 11.49 85.64
C ILE A 215 19.94 10.52 86.75
N ASP A 216 19.52 9.31 86.39
CA ASP A 216 19.09 8.28 87.35
C ASP A 216 20.24 7.93 88.33
N SER A 217 21.48 7.84 87.84
CA SER A 217 22.66 7.60 88.68
C SER A 217 22.96 8.77 89.63
N LEU A 218 22.80 10.01 89.19
CA LEU A 218 22.99 11.21 90.01
C LEU A 218 21.89 11.34 91.07
N VAL A 219 20.64 11.06 90.70
CA VAL A 219 19.50 11.02 91.64
C VAL A 219 19.72 9.93 92.69
N ALA A 220 20.17 8.74 92.29
CA ALA A 220 20.52 7.67 93.22
C ALA A 220 21.74 8.01 94.12
N GLY A 221 22.73 8.73 93.58
CA GLY A 221 23.87 9.24 94.36
C GLY A 221 23.44 10.29 95.38
N ASN A 222 22.62 11.26 94.98
CA ASN A 222 22.09 12.31 95.86
C ASN A 222 21.18 11.74 96.94
N SER A 223 20.38 10.72 96.64
CA SER A 223 19.53 10.08 97.66
C SER A 223 20.36 9.33 98.71
N ARG A 224 21.44 8.65 98.29
CA ARG A 224 22.42 8.06 99.22
C ARG A 224 23.10 9.13 100.07
N ALA A 225 23.59 10.20 99.45
CA ALA A 225 24.22 11.32 100.17
C ALA A 225 23.25 11.97 101.17
N ALA A 226 21.98 12.15 100.79
CA ALA A 226 20.94 12.65 101.68
C ALA A 226 20.68 11.70 102.87
N GLN A 227 20.69 10.38 102.64
CA GLN A 227 20.60 9.38 103.71
C GLN A 227 21.82 9.43 104.66
N GLU A 228 23.02 9.58 104.12
CA GLU A 228 24.24 9.75 104.91
C GLU A 228 24.19 11.04 105.73
N LEU A 229 23.66 12.13 105.17
CA LEU A 229 23.50 13.42 105.86
C LEU A 229 22.47 13.32 107.00
N ILE A 230 21.36 12.61 106.78
CA ILE A 230 20.37 12.32 107.84
C ILE A 230 21.00 11.45 108.94
N GLN A 231 21.79 10.44 108.59
CA GLN A 231 22.52 9.63 109.59
C GLN A 231 23.56 10.46 110.35
N ALA A 232 24.31 11.32 109.66
CA ALA A 232 25.30 12.20 110.28
C ALA A 232 24.63 13.23 111.20
N GLN A 233 23.48 13.78 110.81
CA GLN A 233 22.69 14.69 111.63
C GLN A 233 22.09 13.97 112.85
N GLY A 234 21.66 12.71 112.71
CA GLY A 234 21.25 11.86 113.82
C GLY A 234 22.39 11.62 114.81
N LYS A 235 23.60 11.32 114.32
CA LYS A 235 24.82 11.20 115.14
C LYS A 235 25.20 12.52 115.81
N ALA A 236 25.09 13.66 115.10
CA ALA A 236 25.36 14.99 115.65
C ALA A 236 24.34 15.41 116.72
N GLN A 237 23.05 15.04 116.57
CA GLN A 237 22.04 15.25 117.60
C GLN A 237 22.29 14.38 118.84
N GLN A 238 22.78 13.15 118.67
CA GLN A 238 23.25 12.34 119.81
C GLN A 238 24.45 13.00 120.51
N ALA A 239 25.41 13.54 119.76
CA ALA A 239 26.52 14.30 120.33
C ALA A 239 26.06 15.58 121.05
N GLN A 240 25.07 16.30 120.51
CA GLN A 240 24.46 17.46 121.17
C GLN A 240 23.76 17.10 122.50
N LYS A 241 23.12 15.92 122.58
CA LYS A 241 22.54 15.41 123.83
C LYS A 241 23.60 15.07 124.88
N VAL A 242 24.82 14.71 124.46
CA VAL A 242 25.97 14.50 125.37
C VAL A 242 26.55 15.85 125.82
N VAL A 243 26.65 16.84 124.91
CA VAL A 243 27.13 18.19 125.25
C VAL A 243 26.14 18.96 126.14
N SER A 244 24.82 18.79 125.96
CA SER A 244 23.82 19.40 126.85
C SER A 244 23.80 18.78 128.25
N ARG A 245 24.26 17.53 128.41
CA ARG A 245 24.53 16.93 129.72
C ARG A 245 25.83 17.44 130.38
N LEU A 246 26.79 17.92 129.60
CA LEU A 246 28.05 18.49 130.08
C LEU A 246 27.99 20.02 130.32
N ARG A 247 27.01 20.73 129.76
CA ARG A 247 26.77 22.17 129.97
C ARG A 247 26.03 22.54 131.27
N GLY A 248 26.07 21.66 132.28
CA GLY A 248 25.60 21.94 133.64
C GLY A 248 26.63 22.62 134.54
N THR A 249 27.87 22.80 134.07
CA THR A 249 28.95 23.44 134.81
C THR A 249 29.81 24.30 133.87
N LEU A 250 30.06 25.53 134.32
CA LEU A 250 30.95 26.56 133.76
C LEU A 250 30.33 27.55 132.75
N ILE A 251 29.89 28.66 133.35
CA ILE A 251 29.59 29.99 132.83
C ILE A 251 30.91 30.75 132.57
N CYS A 252 30.87 31.70 131.62
CA CYS A 252 31.89 32.72 131.30
C CYS A 252 33.11 32.28 130.47
N SER A 253 33.06 32.45 129.15
CA SER A 253 33.45 33.73 128.53
C SER A 253 33.56 33.59 127.01
N SER A 254 32.96 34.58 126.36
CA SER A 254 32.89 34.86 124.93
C SER A 254 34.26 35.10 124.29
N ILE A 255 34.55 34.39 123.19
CA ILE A 255 35.21 34.81 121.93
C ILE A 255 35.13 33.58 121.01
N LEU A 256 34.34 33.61 119.93
CA LEU A 256 34.47 32.78 118.71
C LEU A 256 33.26 33.03 117.77
N ALA A 257 33.12 34.27 117.28
CA ALA A 257 32.12 34.65 116.28
C ALA A 257 32.77 35.30 115.03
N VAL A 258 33.99 34.89 114.67
CA VAL A 258 34.75 35.46 113.53
C VAL A 258 35.18 34.41 112.50
N LEU A 259 34.83 33.12 112.65
CA LEU A 259 35.24 32.05 111.73
C LEU A 259 34.13 31.46 110.84
N ALA A 260 32.97 32.12 110.73
CA ALA A 260 31.84 31.62 109.92
C ALA A 260 31.51 32.45 108.65
N ILE A 261 32.30 33.47 108.32
CA ILE A 261 32.08 34.34 107.14
C ILE A 261 33.12 34.11 106.02
N GLY A 262 34.15 33.28 106.25
CA GLY A 262 35.21 33.01 105.26
C GLY A 262 34.94 31.89 104.24
N ALA A 263 33.93 31.04 104.45
CA ALA A 263 33.72 29.84 103.62
C ALA A 263 32.68 30.01 102.49
N ILE A 264 31.88 31.08 102.50
CA ILE A 264 30.80 31.28 101.52
C ILE A 264 31.25 32.14 100.32
N SER A 265 32.33 32.91 100.46
CA SER A 265 32.85 33.81 99.42
C SER A 265 33.85 33.18 98.45
N LEU A 266 34.33 31.94 98.70
CA LEU A 266 35.23 31.21 97.80
C LEU A 266 34.50 30.32 96.79
N GLN A 267 33.28 29.87 97.08
CA GLN A 267 32.51 28.97 96.21
C GLN A 267 31.79 29.71 95.06
N ALA A 268 31.55 31.02 95.21
CA ALA A 268 30.96 31.86 94.16
C ALA A 268 31.98 32.28 93.07
N ARG A 269 33.28 32.22 93.34
CA ARG A 269 34.32 32.56 92.35
C ARG A 269 34.62 31.43 91.37
N GLN A 270 34.48 30.16 91.78
CA GLN A 270 34.71 29.02 90.89
C GLN A 270 33.59 28.83 89.83
N LEU A 271 32.35 29.25 90.12
CA LEU A 271 31.24 29.20 89.15
C LEU A 271 31.23 30.36 88.13
N ALA A 272 31.93 31.46 88.43
CA ALA A 272 32.04 32.59 87.50
C ALA A 272 33.08 32.34 86.40
N ASP A 273 34.17 31.63 86.71
CA ASP A 273 35.23 31.31 85.74
C ASP A 273 34.79 30.24 84.72
N ASP A 274 33.92 29.30 85.09
CA ASP A 274 33.35 28.30 84.16
C ASP A 274 32.37 28.92 83.15
N LEU A 275 31.68 30.02 83.49
CA LEU A 275 30.82 30.76 82.56
C LEU A 275 31.61 31.66 81.60
N VAL A 276 32.82 32.09 81.98
CA VAL A 276 33.71 32.87 81.11
C VAL A 276 34.44 31.97 80.11
N GLN A 277 34.79 30.73 80.47
CA GLN A 277 35.33 29.74 79.54
C GLN A 277 34.30 29.21 78.52
N ALA A 278 33.01 29.18 78.86
CA ALA A 278 31.94 28.81 77.91
C ALA A 278 31.69 29.85 76.79
N LYS A 279 32.26 31.07 76.90
CA LYS A 279 32.07 32.15 75.91
C LYS A 279 33.09 32.13 74.75
N VAL A 280 34.09 31.24 74.81
CA VAL A 280 35.25 31.24 73.89
C VAL A 280 35.08 30.34 72.65
N LEU A 281 33.99 29.59 72.54
CA LEU A 281 33.72 28.76 71.35
C LEU A 281 32.50 29.27 70.57
N ARG A 282 32.45 30.58 70.30
CA ARG A 282 31.50 31.07 69.30
C ARG A 282 32.03 30.78 67.90
N PRO A 283 31.25 30.05 67.09
CA PRO A 283 31.62 29.74 65.72
C PRO A 283 31.50 30.96 64.81
N GLU A 284 32.62 31.61 64.49
CA GLU A 284 32.63 32.88 63.76
C GLU A 284 33.53 32.81 62.51
N CYS A 285 33.05 33.33 61.38
CA CYS A 285 33.88 33.64 60.21
C CYS A 285 34.43 35.06 60.36
N GLN A 286 35.70 35.29 60.01
CA GLN A 286 36.29 36.63 59.97
C GLN A 286 36.32 37.19 58.55
N TYR A 287 35.97 38.47 58.37
CA TYR A 287 36.11 39.19 57.10
C TYR A 287 36.41 40.66 57.39
N GLY A 288 37.52 41.19 56.85
CA GLY A 288 37.89 42.61 57.02
C GLY A 288 38.10 43.07 58.47
N GLY A 289 38.51 42.17 59.37
CA GLY A 289 38.71 42.48 60.79
C GLY A 289 37.45 42.42 61.66
N ALA A 290 36.27 42.17 61.09
CA ALA A 290 35.03 41.94 61.82
C ALA A 290 34.66 40.44 61.86
N THR A 291 34.03 40.00 62.95
CA THR A 291 33.53 38.63 63.12
C THR A 291 32.05 38.52 62.76
N TYR A 292 31.68 37.43 62.09
CA TYR A 292 30.34 37.16 61.60
C TYR A 292 29.89 35.76 62.00
N SER A 293 28.61 35.63 62.37
CA SER A 293 28.05 34.35 62.79
C SER A 293 27.75 33.41 61.61
N TRP A 294 27.60 32.12 61.91
CA TRP A 294 27.23 31.13 60.92
C TRP A 294 25.93 31.50 60.18
N GLY A 295 25.93 31.38 58.85
CA GLY A 295 24.79 31.70 58.00
C GLY A 295 24.71 33.15 57.52
N THR A 296 25.52 34.07 58.05
CA THR A 296 25.60 35.45 57.56
C THR A 296 26.02 35.48 56.10
N ARG A 297 25.39 36.39 55.33
CA ARG A 297 25.69 36.65 53.92
C ARG A 297 26.31 38.03 53.80
N LEU A 298 27.44 38.13 53.12
CA LEU A 298 28.13 39.39 52.86
C LEU A 298 28.37 39.56 51.36
N LYS A 299 28.26 40.79 50.89
CA LYS A 299 28.62 41.16 49.52
C LYS A 299 30.10 41.50 49.51
N THR A 300 30.90 40.64 48.88
CA THR A 300 32.35 40.83 48.71
C THR A 300 32.64 41.26 47.26
N PRO A 301 33.85 41.73 46.94
CA PRO A 301 34.25 42.02 45.55
C PRO A 301 34.10 40.82 44.61
N THR A 302 34.14 39.60 45.16
CA THR A 302 34.00 38.33 44.40
C THR A 302 32.54 37.84 44.26
N GLY A 303 31.56 38.55 44.82
CA GLY A 303 30.15 38.15 44.83
C GLY A 303 29.58 37.96 46.24
N MET A 304 28.37 37.39 46.31
CA MET A 304 27.75 37.07 47.60
C MET A 304 28.42 35.84 48.22
N GLN A 305 28.93 35.98 49.44
CA GLN A 305 29.52 34.88 50.19
C GLN A 305 28.72 34.59 51.45
N LYS A 306 28.62 33.31 51.82
CA LYS A 306 27.93 32.83 53.02
C LYS A 306 28.91 32.15 53.97
N CYS A 307 28.86 32.51 55.25
CA CYS A 307 29.63 31.83 56.29
C CYS A 307 29.06 30.43 56.55
N VAL A 308 29.86 29.39 56.34
CA VAL A 308 29.46 28.00 56.53
C VAL A 308 30.49 27.21 57.34
N LYS A 309 30.03 26.15 58.02
CA LYS A 309 30.90 25.23 58.76
C LYS A 309 31.35 24.12 57.82
N SER A 310 32.66 23.98 57.64
CA SER A 310 33.26 22.88 56.90
C SER A 310 33.12 21.55 57.64
N ARG A 311 33.34 20.44 56.93
CA ARG A 311 33.31 19.08 57.51
C ARG A 311 34.39 18.86 58.57
N THR A 312 35.48 19.64 58.55
CA THR A 312 36.55 19.62 59.56
C THR A 312 36.24 20.50 60.77
N GLY A 313 35.07 21.15 60.80
CA GLY A 313 34.63 22.01 61.91
C GLY A 313 35.08 23.46 61.82
N GLN A 314 35.89 23.83 60.82
CA GLN A 314 36.35 25.20 60.57
C GLN A 314 35.27 26.04 59.87
N TYR A 315 35.17 27.32 60.21
CA TYR A 315 34.22 28.27 59.61
C TYR A 315 34.87 29.00 58.44
N LEU A 316 34.28 28.89 57.25
CA LEU A 316 34.83 29.37 55.99
C LEU A 316 33.76 30.10 55.18
N TRP A 317 34.20 31.05 54.35
CA TRP A 317 33.33 31.72 53.37
C TRP A 317 33.18 30.86 52.13
N GLN A 318 31.94 30.59 51.70
CA GLN A 318 31.64 29.93 50.43
C GLN A 318 30.82 30.85 49.51
N PRO A 319 31.06 30.82 48.19
CA PRO A 319 30.25 31.55 47.23
C PRO A 319 28.80 31.02 47.23
N ASP A 320 27.82 31.92 47.34
CA ASP A 320 26.40 31.57 47.35
C ASP A 320 25.88 31.51 45.90
N ASN A 321 25.95 30.34 45.27
CA ASN A 321 25.54 30.10 43.89
C ASN A 321 24.01 29.95 43.73
N ARG A 322 23.23 30.82 44.38
CA ARG A 322 21.77 30.88 44.22
C ARG A 322 21.34 31.94 43.22
#